data_AF-A0A935JQ79-F1
#
_entry.id   AF-A0A935JQ79-F1
#
_cell.length_a   1.000
_cell.length_b   1.000
_cell.length_c   1.000
_cell.angle_alpha   90.00
_cell.angle_beta   90.00
_cell.angle_gamma   90.00
#
_symmetry.space_group_name_H-M   'P 1'
#
loop_
_entity.id
_entity.type
_entity.pdbx_description
1 polymer ?
#
loop_
_entity_poly.entity_id
_entity_poly.type
_entity_poly.pdbx_seq_one_letter_code
_entity_poly.pdbx_strand_id
1 'polypeptide(L)'
;MLVDGEVEESLPFLARAVHYAPKNARFHAYYGKALSFDESKRHKAESEMQAALKLDPNNPTFRILLAEFYIQFNLLKRAEGELTRLLAVFPSNREAQDLLDSLKN
;
A
#
# COMPACT_ATOMS: atom_id res chain seq x y z
N MET A 1 -6.46 -7.76 17.68
CA MET A 1 -5.09 -8.29 17.76
C MET A 1 -5.05 -9.65 17.05
N LEU A 2 -5.27 -9.64 15.73
CA LEU A 2 -5.27 -10.83 14.85
C LEU A 2 -4.33 -10.64 13.64
N VAL A 3 -3.71 -9.46 13.50
CA VAL A 3 -3.09 -9.04 12.24
C VAL A 3 -1.68 -9.62 12.08
N ASP A 4 -0.90 -9.76 13.16
CA ASP A 4 0.51 -10.13 13.02
C ASP A 4 0.72 -11.59 12.58
N GLY A 5 -0.10 -12.53 13.08
CA GLY A 5 0.04 -13.96 12.77
C GLY A 5 -0.40 -14.34 11.34
N GLU A 6 -1.53 -13.80 10.88
CA GLU A 6 -2.04 -14.09 9.52
C GLU A 6 -1.17 -13.46 8.43
N VAL A 7 -0.54 -12.32 8.74
CA VAL A 7 0.36 -11.62 7.82
C VAL A 7 1.67 -12.38 7.66
N GLU A 8 2.31 -12.84 8.74
CA GLU A 8 3.55 -13.62 8.65
C GLU A 8 3.36 -14.92 7.85
N GLU A 9 2.24 -15.62 8.06
CA GLU A 9 1.91 -16.82 7.28
C GLU A 9 1.64 -16.53 5.81
N SER A 10 1.08 -15.35 5.48
CA SER A 10 0.78 -14.96 4.09
C SER A 10 2.02 -14.60 3.26
N LEU A 11 3.10 -14.16 3.91
CA LEU A 11 4.33 -13.68 3.27
C LEU A 11 4.94 -14.67 2.25
N PRO A 12 5.15 -15.96 2.58
CA PRO A 12 5.69 -16.92 1.61
C PRO A 12 4.74 -17.18 0.43
N PHE A 13 3.43 -17.16 0.64
CA PHE A 13 2.45 -17.35 -0.44
C PHE A 13 2.44 -16.15 -1.39
N LEU A 14 2.46 -14.93 -0.85
CA LEU A 14 2.52 -13.70 -1.64
C LEU A 14 3.83 -13.57 -2.41
N ALA A 15 4.97 -13.94 -1.80
CA ALA A 15 6.25 -13.98 -2.50
C ALA A 15 6.23 -14.94 -3.70
N ARG A 16 5.65 -16.14 -3.53
CA ARG A 16 5.45 -17.09 -4.66
C ARG A 16 4.48 -16.53 -5.69
N ALA A 17 3.39 -15.88 -5.27
CA ALA A 17 2.41 -15.31 -6.18
C ALA A 17 3.05 -14.22 -7.08
N VAL A 18 3.86 -13.34 -6.50
CA VAL A 18 4.64 -12.34 -7.26
C VAL A 18 5.64 -13.04 -8.21
N HIS A 19 6.30 -14.10 -7.77
CA HIS A 19 7.23 -14.85 -8.63
C HIS A 19 6.54 -15.50 -9.84
N TYR A 20 5.41 -16.16 -9.64
CA TYR A 20 4.69 -16.86 -10.73
C TYR A 20 3.86 -15.92 -11.62
N ALA A 21 3.43 -14.77 -11.09
CA ALA A 21 2.63 -13.80 -11.84
C ALA A 21 3.12 -12.36 -11.60
N PRO A 22 4.31 -11.99 -12.12
CA PRO A 22 4.95 -10.70 -11.87
C PRO A 22 4.28 -9.51 -12.57
N LYS A 23 3.22 -9.75 -13.36
CA LYS A 23 2.41 -8.69 -13.99
C LYS A 23 1.08 -8.50 -13.26
N ASN A 24 0.85 -9.21 -12.16
CA ASN A 24 -0.37 -9.07 -11.39
C ASN A 24 -0.21 -8.00 -10.31
N ALA A 25 -0.76 -6.81 -10.58
CA ALA A 25 -0.68 -5.66 -9.67
C ALA A 25 -1.11 -5.98 -8.23
N ARG A 26 -2.14 -6.81 -8.08
CA ARG A 26 -2.71 -7.19 -6.80
C ARG A 26 -1.73 -7.99 -5.94
N PHE A 27 -0.94 -8.88 -6.54
CA PHE A 27 0.05 -9.66 -5.80
C PHE A 27 1.18 -8.76 -5.29
N HIS A 28 1.64 -7.81 -6.11
CA HIS A 28 2.59 -6.80 -5.68
C HIS A 28 2.05 -5.94 -4.52
N ALA A 29 0.79 -5.48 -4.61
CA ALA A 29 0.18 -4.63 -3.59
C ALA A 29 0.10 -5.35 -2.22
N TYR A 30 -0.46 -6.55 -2.19
CA TYR A 30 -0.61 -7.30 -0.95
C TYR A 30 0.71 -7.87 -0.44
N TYR A 31 1.65 -8.22 -1.32
CA TYR A 31 3.00 -8.59 -0.88
C TYR A 31 3.69 -7.41 -0.21
N GLY A 32 3.60 -6.21 -0.79
CA GLY A 32 4.08 -4.98 -0.17
C GLY A 32 3.44 -4.72 1.19
N LYS A 33 2.11 -4.88 1.30
CA LYS A 33 1.38 -4.76 2.58
C LYS A 33 1.88 -5.77 3.60
N ALA A 34 2.08 -7.03 3.22
CA ALA A 34 2.57 -8.05 4.14
C ALA A 34 4.02 -7.78 4.59
N LEU A 35 4.85 -7.24 3.69
CA LEU A 35 6.22 -6.83 4.01
C LEU A 35 6.29 -5.64 4.98
N SER A 36 5.26 -4.78 5.04
CA SER A 36 5.29 -3.57 5.87
C SER A 36 5.18 -3.83 7.37
N PHE A 37 4.84 -5.05 7.77
CA PHE A 37 4.83 -5.48 9.17
C PHE A 37 6.24 -5.74 9.73
N ASP A 38 7.22 -5.90 8.85
CA ASP A 38 8.63 -6.05 9.21
C ASP A 38 9.40 -4.78 8.83
N GLU A 39 9.84 -4.01 9.82
CA GLU A 39 10.55 -2.75 9.60
C GLU A 39 11.82 -2.93 8.74
N SER A 40 12.50 -4.10 8.85
CA SER A 40 13.69 -4.39 8.04
C SER A 40 13.36 -4.50 6.55
N LYS A 41 12.10 -4.83 6.22
CA LYS A 41 11.61 -5.01 4.85
C LYS A 41 10.90 -3.77 4.29
N ARG A 42 10.88 -2.65 5.03
CA ARG A 42 10.23 -1.39 4.64
C ARG A 42 10.52 -0.95 3.19
N HIS A 43 11.78 -0.96 2.77
CA HIS A 43 12.16 -0.56 1.40
C HIS A 43 11.57 -1.48 0.34
N LYS A 44 11.52 -2.79 0.63
CA LYS A 44 10.91 -3.77 -0.27
C LYS A 44 9.39 -3.59 -0.30
N ALA A 45 8.76 -3.38 0.85
CA ALA A 45 7.32 -3.11 0.96
C ALA A 45 6.90 -1.93 0.06
N GLU A 46 7.60 -0.80 0.17
CA GLU A 46 7.35 0.39 -0.65
C GLU A 46 7.51 0.08 -2.15
N SER A 47 8.59 -0.62 -2.53
CA SER A 47 8.87 -0.97 -3.92
C SER A 47 7.79 -1.86 -4.53
N GLU A 48 7.29 -2.86 -3.79
CA GLU A 48 6.22 -3.76 -4.24
C GLU A 48 4.88 -3.00 -4.40
N MET A 49 4.52 -2.13 -3.46
CA MET A 49 3.33 -1.28 -3.59
C MET A 49 3.43 -0.32 -4.78
N GLN A 50 4.61 0.26 -5.02
CA GLN A 50 4.85 1.09 -6.21
C GLN A 50 4.79 0.28 -7.50
N ALA A 51 5.25 -0.97 -7.51
CA ALA A 51 5.11 -1.88 -8.66
C ALA A 51 3.63 -2.16 -8.97
N ALA A 52 2.79 -2.35 -7.94
CA ALA A 52 1.35 -2.48 -8.12
C ALA A 52 0.74 -1.26 -8.82
N LEU A 53 1.12 -0.05 -8.39
CA LEU A 53 0.67 1.20 -9.02
C LEU A 53 1.22 1.43 -10.43
N LYS A 54 2.40 0.91 -10.75
CA LYS A 54 2.90 0.93 -12.14
C LYS A 54 2.10 0.02 -13.06
N LEU A 55 1.65 -1.12 -12.54
CA LEU A 55 0.85 -2.11 -13.28
C LEU A 55 -0.62 -1.68 -13.41
N ASP A 56 -1.18 -1.06 -12.38
CA ASP A 56 -2.55 -0.54 -12.34
C ASP A 56 -2.61 0.84 -11.66
N PRO A 57 -2.33 1.93 -12.40
CA PRO A 57 -2.19 3.28 -11.85
C PRO A 57 -3.50 3.93 -11.40
N ASN A 58 -4.63 3.38 -11.84
CA ASN A 58 -5.97 3.91 -11.57
C ASN A 58 -6.68 3.17 -10.45
N ASN A 59 -6.02 2.20 -9.80
CA ASN A 59 -6.61 1.46 -8.71
C ASN A 59 -6.60 2.30 -7.42
N PRO A 60 -7.77 2.72 -6.89
CA PRO A 60 -7.83 3.51 -5.68
C PRO A 60 -7.27 2.75 -4.48
N THR A 61 -7.52 1.44 -4.39
CA THR A 61 -7.06 0.61 -3.28
C THR A 61 -5.55 0.57 -3.18
N PHE A 62 -4.82 0.48 -4.30
CA PHE A 62 -3.35 0.43 -4.25
C PHE A 62 -2.73 1.77 -3.85
N ARG A 63 -3.36 2.89 -4.21
CA ARG A 63 -2.91 4.22 -3.74
C ARG A 63 -3.15 4.39 -2.26
N ILE A 64 -4.30 3.93 -1.75
CA ILE A 64 -4.62 3.93 -0.32
C ILE A 64 -3.62 3.07 0.45
N LEU A 65 -3.32 1.85 0.00
CA LEU A 65 -2.32 0.99 0.65
C LEU A 65 -0.95 1.65 0.76
N LEU A 66 -0.51 2.35 -0.30
CA LEU A 66 0.76 3.08 -0.27
C LEU A 66 0.71 4.31 0.66
N ALA A 67 -0.43 5.00 0.72
CA ALA A 67 -0.63 6.11 1.66
C ALA A 67 -0.62 5.62 3.12
N GLU A 68 -1.36 4.56 3.44
CA GLU A 68 -1.37 3.91 4.76
C GLU A 68 0.04 3.47 5.17
N PHE A 69 0.79 2.86 4.26
CA PHE A 69 2.20 2.52 4.48
C PHE A 69 3.03 3.76 4.85
N TYR A 70 2.88 4.86 4.12
CA TYR A 70 3.58 6.09 4.46
C TYR A 70 3.16 6.66 5.82
N ILE A 71 1.88 6.55 6.19
CA ILE A 71 1.39 6.96 7.51
C ILE A 71 2.03 6.11 8.61
N GLN A 72 2.02 4.79 8.45
CA GLN A 72 2.62 3.83 9.38
C GLN A 72 4.08 4.18 9.71
N PHE A 73 4.85 4.63 8.70
CA PHE A 73 6.26 4.99 8.84
C PHE A 73 6.51 6.50 9.01
N ASN A 74 5.50 7.27 9.40
CA ASN A 74 5.56 8.71 9.65
C ASN A 74 6.08 9.56 8.47
N LEU A 75 5.85 9.10 7.24
CA LEU A 75 6.17 9.78 5.98
C LEU A 75 4.97 10.60 5.48
N LEU A 76 4.43 11.47 6.35
CA LEU A 76 3.13 12.13 6.15
C LEU A 76 3.04 12.92 4.84
N LYS A 77 4.13 13.61 4.43
CA LYS A 77 4.18 14.35 3.15
C LYS A 77 3.99 13.43 1.93
N ARG A 78 4.52 12.20 1.98
CA ARG A 78 4.34 11.22 0.89
C ARG A 78 2.92 10.66 0.91
N ALA A 79 2.37 10.39 2.08
CA ALA A 79 0.97 9.98 2.24
C ALA A 79 0.00 11.01 1.66
N GLU A 80 0.15 12.29 2.05
CA GLU A 80 -0.64 13.40 1.52
C GLU A 80 -0.56 13.48 -0.01
N GLY A 81 0.63 13.29 -0.58
CA GLY A 81 0.83 13.28 -2.03
C GLY A 81 0.03 12.18 -2.74
N GLU A 82 0.02 10.95 -2.21
CA GLU A 82 -0.76 9.85 -2.80
C GLU A 82 -2.27 10.04 -2.64
N LEU A 83 -2.72 10.51 -1.48
CA LEU A 83 -4.14 10.79 -1.21
C LEU A 83 -4.65 11.93 -2.08
N THR A 84 -3.88 13.00 -2.25
CA THR A 84 -4.24 14.12 -3.13
C THR A 84 -4.34 13.68 -4.60
N ARG A 85 -3.39 12.86 -5.07
CA ARG A 85 -3.46 12.28 -6.42
C ARG A 85 -4.70 11.40 -6.60
N LEU A 86 -5.04 10.64 -5.56
CA LEU A 86 -6.22 9.79 -5.59
C LEU A 86 -7.50 10.62 -5.67
N LEU A 87 -7.66 11.64 -4.82
CA LEU A 87 -8.81 12.53 -4.81
C LEU A 87 -8.94 13.38 -6.08
N ALA A 88 -7.83 13.65 -6.78
CA ALA A 88 -7.88 14.31 -8.09
C ALA A 88 -8.59 13.47 -9.16
N VAL A 89 -8.54 12.13 -9.06
CA VAL A 89 -9.20 11.19 -10.00
C VAL A 89 -10.55 10.72 -9.45
N PHE A 90 -10.65 10.51 -8.13
CA PHE A 90 -11.85 10.05 -7.44
C PHE A 90 -12.21 11.02 -6.30
N PRO A 91 -12.80 12.19 -6.60
CA PRO A 91 -13.08 13.22 -5.60
C PRO A 91 -14.04 12.79 -4.48
N SER A 92 -14.84 11.76 -4.72
CA SER A 92 -15.82 11.23 -3.75
C SER A 92 -15.29 10.03 -2.95
N ASN A 93 -13.99 9.72 -3.05
CA ASN A 93 -13.39 8.64 -2.26
C ASN A 93 -13.31 9.06 -0.78
N ARG A 94 -14.27 8.59 0.03
CA ARG A 94 -14.38 8.93 1.45
C ARG A 94 -13.17 8.50 2.25
N GLU A 95 -12.69 7.28 2.03
CA GLU A 95 -11.52 6.74 2.74
C GLU A 95 -10.28 7.61 2.51
N ALA A 96 -10.04 8.05 1.27
CA ALA A 96 -8.94 8.94 0.96
C ALA A 96 -9.07 10.32 1.62
N GLN A 97 -10.29 10.85 1.70
CA GLN A 97 -10.58 12.12 2.37
C GLN A 97 -10.36 12.00 3.89
N ASP A 98 -10.89 10.96 4.51
CA ASP A 98 -10.76 10.70 5.95
C ASP A 98 -9.28 10.56 6.35
N LEU A 99 -8.51 9.79 5.56
CA LEU A 99 -7.07 9.65 5.76
C LEU A 99 -6.36 11.00 5.61
N LEU A 100 -6.69 11.79 4.59
CA LEU A 100 -6.02 13.08 4.36
C LEU A 100 -6.30 14.07 5.48
N ASP A 101 -7.53 14.10 6.00
CA ASP A 101 -7.92 14.97 7.10
C ASP A 101 -7.23 14.55 8.41
N SER A 102 -7.01 13.25 8.62
CA SER A 102 -6.24 12.75 9.77
C SER A 102 -4.77 13.17 9.77
N LEU A 103 -4.19 13.56 8.63
CA LEU A 103 -2.80 14.04 8.55
C LEU A 103 -2.65 15.51 8.96
N LYS A 104 -3.75 16.26 9.02
CA LYS A 104 -3.76 17.72 9.25
C LYS A 104 -4.10 18.10 10.69
N ASN A 105 -4.55 17.15 11.50
CA ASN A 105 -4.84 17.30 12.93
C ASN A 105 -3.62 16.93 13.78
#